data_AF-A0AA42RE05-F1
#
_entry.id   AF-A0AA42RE05-F1
#
_cell.length_a   1.000
_cell.length_b   1.000
_cell.length_c   1.000
_cell.angle_alpha   90.00
_cell.angle_beta   90.00
_cell.angle_gamma   90.00
#
_symmetry.space_group_name_H-M   'P 1'
#
loop_
_entity.id
_entity.type
_entity.pdbx_description
1 polymer ?
#
loop_
_entity_poly.entity_id
_entity_poly.type
_entity_poly.pdbx_seq_one_letter_code
_entity_poly.pdbx_strand_id
1 'polypeptide(L)'
;MNYVNQNNKIMASKKQGGFTLIEFSIVVAIAAVLLVVVLQVAEGVKYQTKQEALIKQMQQITTATERWKKGRPNKNGVSMSVLCATGSKLLDASVCGTAKDGKAANAFGGDITVVANTTNPSLVDITMAGLPADYITDLADTLAPMTTGRCQTATGCTTITVTGSSVKGTM
;
A
#
# COMPACT_ATOMS: atom_id res chain seq x y z
N MET A 1 13.12 55.03 -71.46
CA MET A 1 12.85 54.89 -70.03
C MET A 1 12.12 53.58 -69.80
N ASN A 2 12.70 52.65 -69.04
CA ASN A 2 11.99 51.60 -68.29
C ASN A 2 12.99 50.95 -67.32
N TYR A 3 12.80 51.18 -66.02
CA TYR A 3 13.56 50.56 -64.94
C TYR A 3 12.81 49.30 -64.48
N VAL A 4 13.44 48.12 -64.59
CA VAL A 4 12.94 46.89 -63.96
C VAL A 4 13.52 46.80 -62.56
N ASN A 5 12.66 46.90 -61.54
CA ASN A 5 13.02 46.81 -60.13
C ASN A 5 12.98 45.33 -59.69
N GLN A 6 14.14 44.74 -59.39
CA GLN A 6 14.23 43.38 -58.84
C GLN A 6 14.14 43.42 -57.31
N ASN A 7 12.95 43.15 -56.78
CA ASN A 7 12.75 42.87 -55.36
C ASN A 7 13.34 41.48 -55.01
N ASN A 8 14.61 41.45 -54.61
CA ASN A 8 15.23 40.28 -53.99
C ASN A 8 14.65 40.07 -52.59
N LYS A 9 13.66 39.17 -52.46
CA LYS A 9 13.27 38.62 -51.15
C LYS A 9 14.38 37.68 -50.68
N ILE A 10 15.23 38.17 -49.79
CA ILE A 10 16.22 37.34 -49.08
C ILE A 10 15.43 36.32 -48.25
N MET A 11 15.44 35.06 -48.69
CA MET A 11 14.89 33.96 -47.91
C MET A 11 15.76 33.76 -46.67
N ALA A 12 15.24 34.19 -45.51
CA ALA A 12 15.86 33.92 -44.22
C ALA A 12 15.82 32.40 -43.96
N SER A 13 16.96 31.74 -44.18
CA SER A 13 17.15 30.33 -43.86
C SER A 13 17.02 30.11 -42.34
N LYS A 14 16.05 29.28 -41.93
CA LYS A 14 15.95 28.80 -40.54
C LYS A 14 17.15 27.89 -40.28
N LYS A 15 18.11 28.33 -39.48
CA LYS A 15 19.24 27.51 -39.02
C LYS A 15 18.68 26.30 -38.27
N GLN A 16 18.82 25.11 -38.84
CA GLN A 16 18.60 23.86 -38.13
C GLN A 16 19.71 23.75 -37.07
N GLY A 17 19.37 23.93 -35.80
CA GLY A 17 20.27 23.68 -34.68
C GLY A 17 20.50 22.18 -34.57
N GLY A 18 21.56 21.68 -35.21
CA GLY A 18 21.97 20.28 -35.11
C GLY A 18 22.51 19.99 -33.73
N PHE A 19 21.87 19.05 -33.02
CA PHE A 19 22.42 18.49 -31.79
C PHE A 19 23.68 17.71 -32.15
N THR A 20 24.80 17.98 -31.49
CA THR A 20 26.03 17.22 -31.77
C THR A 20 25.88 15.80 -31.23
N LEU A 21 26.54 14.83 -31.88
CA LEU A 21 26.51 13.43 -31.46
C LEU A 21 27.06 13.24 -30.03
N ILE A 22 28.01 14.10 -29.63
CA ILE A 22 28.60 14.14 -28.30
C ILE A 22 27.58 14.65 -27.27
N GLU A 23 26.88 15.76 -27.53
CA GLU A 23 25.80 16.23 -26.65
C GLU A 23 24.71 15.18 -26.50
N PHE A 24 24.36 14.47 -27.58
CA PHE A 24 23.37 13.38 -27.52
C PHE A 24 23.85 12.26 -26.58
N SER A 25 25.12 11.85 -26.68
CA SER A 25 25.68 10.81 -25.81
C SER A 25 25.69 11.20 -24.33
N ILE A 26 25.96 12.47 -24.02
CA ILE A 26 25.94 12.99 -22.65
C ILE A 26 24.50 13.00 -22.10
N VAL A 27 23.53 13.45 -22.90
CA VAL A 27 22.12 13.45 -22.50
C VAL A 27 21.61 12.03 -22.26
N VAL A 28 21.96 11.08 -23.12
CA VAL A 28 21.59 9.67 -22.94
C VAL A 28 22.23 9.07 -21.70
N ALA A 29 23.50 9.38 -21.42
CA ALA A 29 24.18 8.92 -20.21
C ALA A 29 23.52 9.47 -18.94
N ILE A 30 23.18 10.77 -18.91
CA ILE A 30 22.46 11.38 -17.78
C ILE A 30 21.07 10.76 -17.63
N ALA A 31 20.33 10.58 -18.73
CA ALA A 31 19.01 9.96 -18.70
C ALA A 31 19.05 8.53 -18.16
N ALA A 32 20.07 7.74 -18.53
CA ALA A 32 20.24 6.37 -18.03
C ALA A 32 20.49 6.35 -16.52
N VAL A 33 21.36 7.24 -16.00
CA VAL A 33 21.62 7.36 -14.56
C VAL A 33 20.35 7.77 -13.81
N LEU A 34 19.62 8.77 -14.32
CA LEU A 34 18.36 9.21 -13.71
C LEU A 34 17.32 8.08 -13.68
N LEU A 35 17.23 7.26 -14.72
CA LEU A 35 16.30 6.16 -14.79
C LEU A 35 16.60 5.09 -13.72
N VAL A 36 17.87 4.77 -13.50
CA VAL A 36 18.30 3.85 -12.43
C VAL A 36 17.91 4.38 -11.05
N VAL A 37 18.10 5.68 -10.79
CA VAL A 37 17.72 6.31 -9.52
C VAL A 37 16.19 6.28 -9.31
N VAL A 38 15.40 6.58 -10.35
CA VAL A 38 13.94 6.54 -10.29
C VAL A 38 13.43 5.13 -9.97
N LEU A 39 14.04 4.09 -10.54
CA LEU A 39 13.66 2.70 -10.28
C LEU A 39 13.91 2.29 -8.82
N GLN A 40 15.04 2.70 -8.23
CA GLN A 40 15.35 2.40 -6.82
C GLN A 40 14.39 3.09 -5.84
N VAL A 41 14.01 4.34 -6.12
CA VAL A 41 13.03 5.07 -5.30
C VAL A 41 11.63 4.46 -5.44
N ALA A 42 11.28 3.94 -6.62
CA ALA A 42 9.96 3.39 -6.89
C ALA A 42 9.61 2.18 -6.01
N GLU A 43 10.58 1.34 -5.64
CA GLU A 43 10.35 0.16 -4.80
C GLU A 43 10.13 0.54 -3.32
N GLY A 44 10.96 1.45 -2.78
CA GLY A 44 10.80 1.95 -1.41
C GLY A 44 9.48 2.71 -1.20
N VAL A 45 9.09 3.54 -2.18
CA VAL A 45 7.79 4.24 -2.14
C VAL A 45 6.61 3.27 -2.17
N LYS A 46 6.71 2.18 -2.95
CA LYS A 46 5.68 1.13 -2.98
C LYS A 46 5.56 0.43 -1.63
N TYR A 47 6.68 0.11 -0.98
CA TYR A 47 6.66 -0.52 0.34
C TYR A 47 5.98 0.38 1.38
N GLN A 48 6.43 1.62 1.54
CA GLN A 48 5.85 2.56 2.51
C GLN A 48 4.37 2.80 2.26
N THR A 49 3.96 2.95 1.00
CA THR A 49 2.54 3.12 0.65
C THR A 49 1.71 1.88 1.04
N LYS A 50 2.23 0.68 0.84
CA LYS A 50 1.56 -0.56 1.23
C LYS A 50 1.53 -0.75 2.74
N GLN A 51 2.59 -0.37 3.45
CA GLN A 51 2.63 -0.38 4.92
C GLN A 51 1.56 0.55 5.51
N GLU A 52 1.45 1.78 5.00
CA GLU A 52 0.39 2.71 5.38
C GLU A 52 -1.01 2.18 5.06
N ALA A 53 -1.17 1.53 3.90
CA ALA A 53 -2.43 0.88 3.56
C ALA A 53 -2.75 -0.27 4.53
N LEU A 54 -1.76 -1.05 4.96
CA LEU A 54 -1.93 -2.13 5.93
C LEU A 54 -2.38 -1.60 7.31
N ILE A 55 -1.79 -0.49 7.78
CA ILE A 55 -2.23 0.21 9.00
C ILE A 55 -3.70 0.62 8.88
N LYS A 56 -4.07 1.26 7.77
CA LYS A 56 -5.45 1.69 7.52
C LYS A 56 -6.42 0.51 7.49
N GLN A 57 -6.06 -0.58 6.82
CA GLN A 57 -6.87 -1.80 6.77
C GLN A 57 -7.13 -2.34 8.18
N MET A 58 -6.08 -2.41 9.00
CA MET A 58 -6.19 -2.87 10.38
C MET A 58 -7.13 -1.96 11.21
N GLN A 59 -7.00 -0.63 11.10
CA GLN A 59 -7.90 0.33 11.79
C GLN A 59 -9.36 0.20 11.33
N GLN A 60 -9.57 0.04 10.02
CA GLN A 60 -10.90 -0.13 9.43
C GLN A 60 -11.57 -1.39 9.94
N ILE A 61 -10.83 -2.50 10.01
CA ILE A 61 -11.35 -3.79 10.51
C ILE A 61 -11.68 -3.74 11.99
N THR A 62 -10.80 -3.15 12.82
CA THR A 62 -11.08 -2.95 14.25
C THR A 62 -12.37 -2.14 14.43
N THR A 63 -12.50 -1.02 13.72
CA THR A 63 -13.69 -0.17 13.77
C THR A 63 -14.94 -0.90 13.25
N ALA A 64 -14.82 -1.65 12.16
CA ALA A 64 -15.90 -2.43 11.56
C ALA A 64 -16.42 -3.51 12.52
N THR A 65 -15.52 -4.18 13.23
CA THR A 65 -15.85 -5.18 14.25
C THR A 65 -16.64 -4.56 15.40
N GLU A 66 -16.20 -3.41 15.89
CA GLU A 66 -16.93 -2.70 16.96
C GLU A 66 -18.32 -2.27 16.51
N ARG A 67 -18.42 -1.70 15.30
CA ARG A 67 -19.69 -1.28 14.70
C ARG A 67 -20.63 -2.44 14.43
N TRP A 68 -20.11 -3.57 13.94
CA TRP A 68 -20.89 -4.79 13.70
C TRP A 68 -21.62 -5.25 14.95
N LYS A 69 -20.91 -5.29 16.09
CA LYS A 69 -21.52 -5.68 17.37
C LYS A 69 -22.21 -4.52 18.08
N LYS A 70 -22.19 -3.30 17.52
CA LYS A 70 -22.72 -2.06 18.13
C LYS A 70 -22.11 -1.80 19.52
N GLY A 71 -20.82 -2.04 19.66
CA GLY A 71 -20.09 -1.89 20.93
C GLY A 71 -20.42 -2.93 22.00
N ARG A 72 -21.28 -3.92 21.72
CA ARG A 72 -21.55 -4.99 22.69
C ARG A 72 -20.32 -5.89 22.87
N PRO A 73 -20.11 -6.41 24.09
CA PRO A 73 -19.11 -7.45 24.35
C PRO A 73 -19.49 -8.75 23.64
N ASN A 74 -18.53 -9.67 23.53
CA ASN A 74 -18.65 -10.94 22.81
C ASN A 74 -18.82 -10.81 21.28
N LYS A 75 -17.67 -10.85 20.59
CA LYS A 75 -17.51 -10.80 19.14
C LYS A 75 -17.61 -12.19 18.48
N ASN A 76 -18.03 -13.24 19.18
CA ASN A 76 -18.21 -14.57 18.57
C ASN A 76 -19.08 -14.49 17.30
N GLY A 77 -18.64 -15.20 16.26
CA GLY A 77 -19.25 -15.19 14.93
C GLY A 77 -18.77 -14.07 14.01
N VAL A 78 -17.90 -13.16 14.48
CA VAL A 78 -17.23 -12.21 13.58
C VAL A 78 -16.34 -12.96 12.59
N SER A 79 -16.33 -12.49 11.35
CA SER A 79 -15.45 -12.95 10.28
C SER A 79 -15.38 -11.91 9.18
N MET A 80 -14.39 -12.01 8.28
CA MET A 80 -14.32 -11.13 7.11
C MET A 80 -15.59 -11.23 6.25
N SER A 81 -16.15 -12.42 6.03
CA SER A 81 -17.40 -12.60 5.28
C SER A 81 -18.59 -11.90 5.92
N VAL A 82 -18.66 -11.88 7.27
CA VAL A 82 -19.71 -11.15 7.99
C VAL A 82 -19.50 -9.64 7.88
N LEU A 83 -18.27 -9.15 8.05
CA LEU A 83 -17.97 -7.73 7.95
C LEU A 83 -18.15 -7.19 6.52
N CYS A 84 -17.83 -8.00 5.52
CA CYS A 84 -17.90 -7.69 4.10
C CYS A 84 -19.23 -8.05 3.43
N ALA A 85 -20.21 -8.55 4.20
CA ALA A 85 -21.52 -8.91 3.70
C ALA A 85 -22.17 -7.73 2.95
N THR A 86 -22.79 -8.01 1.81
CA THR A 86 -23.46 -6.98 1.01
C THR A 86 -24.49 -6.23 1.85
N GLY A 87 -24.37 -4.90 1.90
CA GLY A 87 -25.28 -4.03 2.68
C GLY A 87 -24.81 -3.72 4.10
N SER A 88 -23.76 -4.36 4.63
CA SER A 88 -23.21 -4.04 5.95
C SER A 88 -22.66 -2.60 5.99
N LYS A 89 -22.05 -2.14 4.88
CA LYS A 89 -21.33 -0.85 4.76
C LYS A 89 -20.33 -0.63 5.91
N LEU A 90 -19.77 -1.73 6.43
CA LEU A 90 -18.81 -1.72 7.54
C LEU A 90 -17.37 -1.60 7.05
N LEU A 91 -17.06 -2.27 5.93
CA LEU A 91 -15.77 -2.25 5.26
C LEU A 91 -15.91 -1.84 3.80
N ASP A 92 -14.88 -1.16 3.30
CA ASP A 92 -14.74 -0.84 1.89
C ASP A 92 -14.37 -2.09 1.08
N ALA A 93 -14.77 -2.10 -0.19
CA ALA A 93 -14.49 -3.23 -1.09
C ALA A 93 -12.98 -3.55 -1.21
N SER A 94 -12.12 -2.55 -1.04
CA SER A 94 -10.66 -2.70 -1.06
C SER A 94 -10.10 -3.53 0.09
N VAL A 95 -10.82 -3.68 1.21
CA VAL A 95 -10.39 -4.47 2.39
C VAL A 95 -10.99 -5.87 2.36
N CYS A 96 -12.04 -6.07 1.58
CA CYS A 96 -12.82 -7.30 1.56
C CYS A 96 -12.28 -8.38 0.63
N GLY A 97 -11.44 -8.01 -0.33
CA GLY A 97 -11.08 -8.88 -1.46
C GLY A 97 -12.27 -9.09 -2.40
N THR A 98 -12.01 -9.70 -3.56
CA THR A 98 -13.02 -9.88 -4.62
C THR A 98 -14.17 -10.77 -4.16
N ALA A 99 -13.86 -11.83 -3.42
CA ALA A 99 -14.84 -12.80 -2.92
C ALA A 99 -15.49 -12.39 -1.59
N LYS A 100 -15.16 -11.19 -1.05
CA LYS A 100 -15.68 -10.68 0.23
C LYS A 100 -15.40 -11.60 1.43
N ASP A 101 -14.28 -12.31 1.39
CA ASP A 101 -13.84 -13.29 2.39
C ASP A 101 -12.48 -12.94 3.01
N GLY A 102 -11.89 -11.81 2.62
CA GLY A 102 -10.57 -11.39 3.07
C GLY A 102 -9.42 -12.09 2.34
N LYS A 103 -9.68 -12.90 1.31
CA LYS A 103 -8.61 -13.53 0.51
C LYS A 103 -7.96 -12.55 -0.45
N ALA A 104 -6.63 -12.60 -0.53
CA ALA A 104 -5.81 -11.69 -1.33
C ALA A 104 -6.20 -10.21 -1.17
N ALA A 105 -6.57 -9.81 0.05
CA ALA A 105 -7.21 -8.54 0.35
C ALA A 105 -6.27 -7.51 1.03
N ASN A 106 -5.19 -7.95 1.67
CA ASN A 106 -4.28 -7.00 2.32
C ASN A 106 -3.45 -6.22 1.29
N ALA A 107 -2.83 -5.12 1.74
CA ALA A 107 -2.05 -4.23 0.88
C ALA A 107 -0.89 -4.89 0.12
N PHE A 108 -0.45 -6.07 0.58
CA PHE A 108 0.60 -6.87 -0.05
C PHE A 108 0.06 -8.01 -0.92
N GLY A 109 -1.26 -8.14 -1.05
CA GLY A 109 -1.92 -9.17 -1.87
C GLY A 109 -2.14 -10.50 -1.14
N GLY A 110 -1.92 -10.54 0.17
CA GLY A 110 -2.19 -11.70 1.00
C GLY A 110 -3.53 -11.64 1.72
N ASP A 111 -3.78 -12.61 2.59
CA ASP A 111 -5.08 -12.77 3.25
C ASP A 111 -5.23 -11.89 4.49
N ILE A 112 -6.48 -11.60 4.82
CA ILE A 112 -6.93 -11.00 6.07
C ILE A 112 -7.94 -11.96 6.70
N THR A 113 -7.73 -12.32 7.96
CA THR A 113 -8.74 -13.07 8.73
C THR A 113 -9.08 -12.36 10.02
N VAL A 114 -10.35 -12.43 10.44
CA VAL A 114 -10.84 -11.85 11.69
C VAL A 114 -11.60 -12.94 12.42
N VAL A 115 -11.25 -13.16 13.68
CA VAL A 115 -11.96 -14.10 14.57
C VAL A 115 -12.09 -13.49 15.95
N ALA A 116 -13.10 -13.90 16.71
CA ALA A 116 -13.16 -13.55 18.13
C ALA A 116 -11.96 -14.19 18.85
N ASN A 117 -11.32 -13.44 19.75
CA ASN A 117 -10.22 -13.98 20.53
C ASN A 117 -10.74 -15.10 21.44
N THR A 118 -10.05 -16.23 21.45
CA THR A 118 -10.49 -17.45 22.15
C THR A 118 -10.45 -17.32 23.67
N THR A 119 -9.55 -16.48 24.19
CA THR A 119 -9.36 -16.27 25.63
C THR A 119 -10.28 -15.16 26.15
N ASN A 120 -10.45 -14.09 25.38
CA ASN A 120 -11.36 -13.00 25.68
C ASN A 120 -12.25 -12.69 24.47
N PRO A 121 -13.46 -13.25 24.40
CA PRO A 121 -14.38 -13.03 23.28
C PRO A 121 -14.79 -11.58 23.05
N SER A 122 -14.52 -10.66 23.98
CA SER A 122 -14.78 -9.23 23.75
C SER A 122 -13.77 -8.57 22.80
N LEU A 123 -12.62 -9.22 22.60
CA LEU A 123 -11.55 -8.81 21.68
C LEU A 123 -11.63 -9.62 20.37
N VAL A 124 -10.92 -9.14 19.36
CA VAL A 124 -10.73 -9.90 18.11
C VAL A 124 -9.26 -10.09 17.79
N ASP A 125 -8.95 -11.23 17.19
CA ASP A 125 -7.67 -11.46 16.55
C ASP A 125 -7.81 -11.18 15.06
N ILE A 126 -7.01 -10.24 14.57
CA ILE A 126 -6.87 -9.93 13.16
C ILE A 126 -5.53 -10.48 12.68
N THR A 127 -5.55 -11.36 11.67
CA THR A 127 -4.34 -11.91 11.06
C THR A 127 -4.19 -11.38 9.64
N MET A 128 -3.04 -10.78 9.36
CA MET A 128 -2.59 -10.38 8.03
C MET A 128 -1.55 -11.42 7.58
N ALA A 129 -1.85 -12.21 6.55
CA ALA A 129 -0.99 -13.29 6.05
C ALA A 129 -0.40 -12.98 4.67
N GLY A 130 0.64 -13.71 4.26
CA GLY A 130 1.28 -13.50 2.96
C GLY A 130 2.01 -12.16 2.86
N LEU A 131 2.51 -11.65 3.99
CA LEU A 131 3.33 -10.46 4.04
C LEU A 131 4.76 -10.77 3.54
N PRO A 132 5.49 -9.78 3.00
CA PRO A 132 6.89 -9.97 2.61
C PRO A 132 7.75 -10.42 3.80
N ALA A 133 8.37 -11.59 3.70
CA ALA A 133 9.14 -12.17 4.81
C ALA A 133 10.32 -11.28 5.23
N ASP A 134 10.98 -10.63 4.27
CA ASP A 134 12.11 -9.72 4.52
C ASP A 134 11.72 -8.48 5.34
N TYR A 135 10.44 -8.13 5.36
CA TYR A 135 9.90 -6.97 6.08
C TYR A 135 9.02 -7.37 7.27
N ILE A 136 8.94 -8.65 7.63
CA ILE A 136 7.94 -9.13 8.59
C ILE A 136 8.10 -8.50 9.98
N THR A 137 9.34 -8.31 10.43
CA THR A 137 9.62 -7.68 11.73
C THR A 137 9.22 -6.21 11.73
N ASP A 138 9.55 -5.47 10.67
CA ASP A 138 9.18 -4.06 10.53
C ASP A 138 7.65 -3.88 10.46
N LEU A 139 6.98 -4.71 9.67
CA LEU A 139 5.51 -4.71 9.59
C LEU A 139 4.86 -5.10 10.92
N ALA A 140 5.44 -6.05 11.66
CA ALA A 140 4.94 -6.42 12.98
C ALA A 140 5.10 -5.28 13.99
N ASP A 141 6.27 -4.64 14.04
CA ASP A 141 6.54 -3.49 14.91
C ASP A 141 5.64 -2.30 14.55
N THR A 142 5.38 -2.10 13.25
CA THR A 142 4.45 -1.07 12.77
C THR A 142 3.03 -1.27 13.29
N LEU A 143 2.56 -2.53 13.37
CA LEU A 143 1.21 -2.87 13.81
C LEU A 143 1.11 -3.05 15.33
N ALA A 144 2.22 -3.25 16.04
CA ALA A 144 2.24 -3.51 17.48
C ALA A 144 1.52 -2.43 18.32
N PRO A 145 1.68 -1.11 18.05
CA PRO A 145 1.01 -0.06 18.80
C PRO A 145 -0.51 -0.04 18.64
N MET A 146 -1.03 -0.70 17.60
CA MET A 146 -2.46 -0.76 17.32
C MET A 146 -3.19 -1.81 18.15
N THR A 147 -2.46 -2.79 18.67
CA THR A 147 -3.03 -3.87 19.48
C THR A 147 -3.52 -3.36 20.83
N THR A 148 -4.36 -4.13 21.50
CA THR A 148 -4.85 -3.81 22.87
C THR A 148 -3.73 -3.56 23.87
N GLY A 149 -2.59 -4.24 23.71
CA GLY A 149 -1.40 -4.04 24.54
C GLY A 149 -0.65 -2.74 24.27
N ARG A 150 -0.95 -2.04 23.17
CA ARG A 150 -0.30 -0.77 22.73
C ARG A 150 1.22 -0.87 22.76
N CYS A 151 1.74 -1.99 22.28
CA CYS A 151 3.15 -2.33 22.39
C CYS A 151 4.01 -1.43 21.51
N GLN A 152 5.21 -1.09 21.98
CA GLN A 152 6.17 -0.30 21.18
C GLN A 152 6.81 -1.14 20.06
N THR A 153 6.95 -2.44 20.29
CA THR A 153 7.48 -3.42 19.35
C THR A 153 6.71 -4.73 19.49
N ALA A 154 6.78 -5.59 18.49
CA ALA A 154 6.16 -6.91 18.50
C ALA A 154 6.91 -7.90 19.40
N THR A 155 8.23 -7.74 19.53
CA THR A 155 9.05 -8.62 20.36
C THR A 155 8.70 -8.45 21.84
N GLY A 156 8.33 -9.56 22.50
CA GLY A 156 7.96 -9.56 23.91
C GLY A 156 6.53 -9.07 24.20
N CYS A 157 5.74 -8.77 23.18
CA CYS A 157 4.34 -8.37 23.31
C CYS A 157 3.40 -9.56 23.12
N THR A 158 2.44 -9.75 24.03
CA THR A 158 1.51 -10.91 23.99
C THR A 158 0.30 -10.69 23.10
N THR A 159 -0.03 -9.44 22.77
CA THR A 159 -1.19 -9.06 21.93
C THR A 159 -0.84 -8.99 20.46
N ILE A 160 0.39 -9.34 20.08
CA ILE A 160 0.82 -9.48 18.68
C ILE A 160 1.70 -10.70 18.55
N THR A 161 1.60 -11.42 17.43
CA THR A 161 2.41 -12.60 17.18
C THR A 161 2.77 -12.68 15.70
N VAL A 162 4.03 -13.00 15.44
CA VAL A 162 4.53 -13.27 14.09
C VAL A 162 4.64 -14.77 13.89
N THR A 163 4.17 -15.27 12.75
CA THR A 163 4.31 -16.68 12.37
C THR A 163 4.55 -16.77 10.88
N GLY A 164 5.78 -17.13 10.46
CA GLY A 164 6.15 -17.13 9.05
C GLY A 164 5.95 -15.76 8.41
N SER A 165 5.14 -15.69 7.35
CA SER A 165 4.75 -14.46 6.66
C SER A 165 3.44 -13.84 7.17
N SER A 166 3.08 -14.11 8.43
CA SER A 166 1.83 -13.64 9.03
C SER A 166 2.08 -12.84 10.30
N VAL A 167 1.31 -11.76 10.47
CA VAL A 167 1.21 -10.97 11.71
C VAL A 167 -0.21 -11.06 12.21
N LYS A 168 -0.38 -11.55 13.45
CA LYS A 168 -1.66 -11.58 14.16
C LYS A 168 -1.64 -10.55 15.28
N GLY A 169 -2.59 -9.63 15.31
CA GLY A 169 -2.78 -8.64 16.38
C GLY A 169 -4.14 -8.81 17.06
N THR A 170 -4.16 -8.71 18.39
CA THR A 170 -5.37 -8.71 19.22
C THR A 170 -5.82 -7.28 19.50
N MET A 171 -7.06 -6.96 19.11
CA MET A 171 -7.66 -5.62 19.13
C MET A 171 -8.81 -5.49 20.12
#